data_AF-A0A377M5V1-F1
#
_entry.id   AF-A0A377M5V1-F1
#
_cell.length_a   1.000
_cell.length_b   1.000
_cell.length_c   1.000
_cell.angle_alpha   90.00
_cell.angle_beta   90.00
_cell.angle_gamma   90.00
#
_symmetry.space_group_name_H-M   'P 1'
#
loop_
_entity.id
_entity.type
_entity.pdbx_description
1 polymer ?
#
loop_
_entity_poly.entity_id
_entity_poly.type
_entity_poly.pdbx_seq_one_letter_code
_entity_poly.pdbx_strand_id
1 'polypeptide(L)'
;MANGWTLYGGSVIGGDYNALSVGIGRDLFILGALAFDVTQSRAVLPSEGTLSGTSYRVSYSKTFDEYDSQVTFAGYRFSERDFMSMSEYLDTRYGSGTSHSPKEKYTVSFNKRFRDVGLSAYLNYSHQTYWNSADNDRVSLSLSRYVELGPFKNMSVSLTAYRSEYYSLKDDGAYISVSLPIGNGTSLSYGATINRTDNTHRVSYYGRVDEHNSFQVSSGLSRSGRRRTATTPGRAIARRYRPTPAISPAVIPRWA
;
A
#
# COMPACT_ATOMS: atom_id res chain seq x y z
N MET A 1 -31.85 8.58 6.62
CA MET A 1 -30.92 9.44 7.38
C MET A 1 -30.60 10.63 6.49
N ALA A 2 -31.22 11.78 6.74
CA ALA A 2 -30.96 13.04 6.04
C ALA A 2 -30.10 13.91 6.97
N ASN A 3 -29.09 14.63 6.44
CA ASN A 3 -28.11 15.51 7.13
C ASN A 3 -26.64 15.03 7.11
N GLY A 4 -26.28 14.07 6.25
CA GLY A 4 -24.86 13.66 6.08
C GLY A 4 -24.29 12.88 7.27
N TRP A 5 -25.12 12.45 8.22
CA TRP A 5 -24.72 11.59 9.32
C TRP A 5 -24.93 10.12 8.97
N THR A 6 -23.94 9.31 9.30
CA THR A 6 -23.95 7.86 9.13
C THR A 6 -23.64 7.23 10.47
N LEU A 7 -24.53 6.39 10.98
CA LEU A 7 -24.26 5.54 12.14
C LEU A 7 -23.94 4.14 11.64
N TYR A 8 -22.85 3.56 12.12
CA TYR A 8 -22.47 2.19 11.83
C TYR A 8 -22.06 1.47 13.11
N GLY A 9 -22.14 0.15 13.08
CA GLY A 9 -21.72 -0.68 14.19
C GLY A 9 -21.55 -2.12 13.74
N GLY A 10 -20.83 -2.89 14.54
CA GLY A 10 -20.57 -4.29 14.27
C GLY A 10 -20.20 -5.02 15.54
N SER A 11 -20.41 -6.33 15.55
CA SER A 11 -20.03 -7.17 16.69
C SER A 11 -19.41 -8.46 16.20
N VAL A 12 -18.45 -8.97 16.95
CA VAL A 12 -17.87 -10.30 16.77
C VAL A 12 -18.15 -11.08 18.04
N ILE A 13 -18.79 -12.24 17.91
CA ILE A 13 -19.13 -13.13 19.03
C ILE A 13 -18.53 -14.49 18.70
N GLY A 14 -17.57 -14.92 19.49
CA GLY A 14 -16.73 -16.09 19.23
C GLY A 14 -16.39 -16.82 20.51
N GLY A 15 -17.39 -17.11 21.34
CA GLY A 15 -17.28 -17.83 22.61
C GLY A 15 -16.33 -17.14 23.59
N ASP A 16 -15.05 -17.52 23.49
CA ASP A 16 -13.94 -16.99 24.27
C ASP A 16 -13.50 -15.57 23.82
N TYR A 17 -13.93 -15.09 22.65
CA TYR A 17 -13.67 -13.72 22.18
C TYR A 17 -14.98 -13.00 21.82
N ASN A 18 -15.15 -11.79 22.36
CA ASN A 18 -16.28 -10.92 22.03
C ASN A 18 -15.79 -9.50 21.76
N ALA A 19 -16.30 -8.86 20.71
CA ALA A 19 -16.03 -7.46 20.43
C ALA A 19 -17.28 -6.74 19.96
N LEU A 20 -17.44 -5.50 20.38
CA LEU A 20 -18.54 -4.62 19.99
C LEU A 20 -17.95 -3.29 19.52
N SER A 21 -18.37 -2.85 18.34
CA SER A 21 -17.93 -1.62 17.70
C SER A 21 -19.14 -0.75 17.36
N VAL A 22 -19.05 0.54 17.68
CA VAL A 22 -20.03 1.55 17.30
C VAL A 22 -19.29 2.78 16.80
N GLY A 23 -19.74 3.34 15.68
CA GLY A 23 -19.13 4.50 15.08
C GLY A 23 -20.12 5.44 14.41
N ILE A 24 -19.76 6.71 14.39
CA ILE A 24 -20.49 7.78 13.74
C ILE A 24 -19.59 8.44 12.70
N GLY A 25 -20.14 8.64 11.51
CA GLY A 25 -19.54 9.40 10.42
C GLY A 25 -20.39 10.63 10.12
N ARG A 26 -19.75 11.72 9.76
CA ARG A 26 -20.40 12.91 9.25
C ARG A 26 -19.68 13.40 8.00
N ASP A 27 -20.44 13.55 6.93
CA ASP A 27 -20.04 14.30 5.76
C ASP A 27 -20.20 15.81 6.05
N LEU A 28 -19.09 16.53 5.94
CA LEU A 28 -19.01 17.98 6.12
C LEU A 28 -18.95 18.71 4.76
N PHE A 29 -19.33 18.03 3.67
CA PHE A 29 -19.33 18.56 2.31
C PHE A 29 -17.94 19.09 1.92
N ILE A 30 -17.79 20.42 1.80
CA ILE A 30 -16.55 21.10 1.39
C ILE A 30 -15.40 20.88 2.38
N LEU A 31 -15.71 20.56 3.64
CA LEU A 31 -14.69 20.31 4.67
C LEU A 31 -14.23 18.85 4.70
N GLY A 32 -14.80 17.95 3.89
CA GLY A 32 -14.48 16.51 3.87
C GLY A 32 -15.41 15.67 4.75
N ALA A 33 -15.04 14.42 5.04
CA ALA A 33 -15.79 13.53 5.91
C ALA A 33 -14.97 13.20 7.17
N LEU A 34 -15.62 13.20 8.33
CA LEU A 34 -15.05 12.81 9.61
C LEU A 34 -15.81 11.59 10.14
N ALA A 35 -15.09 10.59 10.63
CA ALA A 35 -15.68 9.45 11.33
C ALA A 35 -14.94 9.13 12.62
N PHE A 36 -15.70 8.71 13.62
CA PHE A 36 -15.21 8.27 14.90
C PHE A 36 -15.84 6.94 15.26
N ASP A 37 -15.03 5.96 15.62
CA ASP A 37 -15.49 4.66 16.13
C ASP A 37 -14.80 4.26 17.42
N VAL A 38 -15.56 3.55 18.25
CA VAL A 38 -15.12 2.96 19.50
C VAL A 38 -15.40 1.47 19.43
N THR A 39 -14.39 0.67 19.73
CA THR A 39 -14.48 -0.79 19.74
C THR A 39 -14.02 -1.33 21.08
N GLN A 40 -14.93 -1.97 21.82
CA GLN A 40 -14.61 -2.73 23.02
C GLN A 40 -14.33 -4.18 22.64
N SER A 41 -13.27 -4.78 23.18
CA SER A 41 -13.08 -6.23 23.12
C SER A 41 -12.94 -6.86 24.50
N ARG A 42 -13.31 -8.14 24.57
CA ARG A 42 -13.19 -9.02 25.73
C ARG A 42 -12.72 -10.39 25.24
N ALA A 43 -11.50 -10.76 25.58
CA ALA A 43 -10.86 -12.02 25.19
C ALA A 43 -10.55 -12.85 26.43
N VAL A 44 -10.86 -14.14 26.39
CA VAL A 44 -10.55 -15.11 27.44
C VAL A 44 -9.39 -15.98 26.95
N LEU A 45 -8.23 -15.79 27.56
CA LEU A 45 -7.03 -16.56 27.26
C LEU A 45 -6.80 -17.65 28.31
N PRO A 46 -6.43 -18.89 27.90
CA PRO A 46 -6.20 -19.99 28.84
C PRO A 46 -5.12 -19.71 29.90
N SER A 47 -4.11 -18.89 29.59
CA SER A 47 -2.95 -18.62 30.45
C SER A 47 -3.00 -17.29 31.21
N GLU A 48 -3.65 -16.26 30.65
CA GLU A 48 -3.64 -14.88 31.20
C GLU A 48 -5.00 -14.43 31.76
N GLY A 49 -6.03 -15.26 31.62
CA GLY A 49 -7.37 -14.95 32.11
C GLY A 49 -8.17 -14.09 31.13
N THR A 50 -9.02 -13.20 31.64
CA THR A 50 -9.87 -12.33 30.80
C THR A 50 -9.19 -10.98 30.60
N LEU A 51 -8.86 -10.65 29.35
CA LEU A 51 -8.42 -9.32 28.94
C LEU A 51 -9.59 -8.55 28.35
N SER A 52 -9.73 -7.28 28.72
CA SER A 52 -10.69 -6.37 28.10
C SER A 52 -10.09 -5.00 27.91
N GLY A 53 -10.29 -4.44 26.73
CA GLY A 53 -9.84 -3.10 26.43
C GLY A 53 -10.64 -2.47 25.31
N THR A 54 -10.37 -1.18 25.13
CA THR A 54 -11.08 -0.30 24.22
C THR A 54 -10.12 0.25 23.18
N SER A 55 -10.58 0.35 21.94
CA SER A 55 -9.89 1.03 20.85
C SER A 55 -10.74 2.17 20.32
N TYR A 56 -10.13 3.33 20.19
CA TYR A 56 -10.73 4.56 19.69
C TYR A 56 -10.07 4.89 18.35
N ARG A 57 -10.87 5.19 17.34
CA ARG A 57 -10.38 5.56 16.02
C ARG A 57 -11.08 6.83 15.54
N VAL A 58 -10.27 7.78 15.10
CA VAL A 58 -10.71 8.98 14.38
C VAL A 58 -10.17 8.87 12.96
N SER A 59 -11.01 9.12 11.98
CA SER A 59 -10.61 9.20 10.57
C SER A 59 -11.21 10.41 9.89
N TYR A 60 -10.41 11.01 9.04
CA TYR A 60 -10.75 12.20 8.28
C TYR A 60 -10.31 12.00 6.83
N SER A 61 -11.18 12.33 5.88
CA SER A 61 -10.87 12.28 4.46
C SER A 61 -11.37 13.56 3.79
N LYS A 62 -10.59 14.10 2.85
CA LYS A 62 -11.02 15.28 2.09
C LYS A 62 -10.59 15.20 0.62
N THR A 63 -11.59 15.20 -0.24
CA THR A 63 -11.40 15.30 -1.69
C THR A 63 -11.56 16.77 -2.09
N PHE A 64 -10.57 17.35 -2.79
CA PHE A 64 -10.68 18.68 -3.37
C PHE A 64 -10.87 18.55 -4.88
N ASP A 65 -12.12 18.67 -5.33
CA ASP A 65 -12.46 18.54 -6.76
C ASP A 65 -11.90 19.72 -7.60
N GLU A 66 -11.81 20.92 -7.01
CA GLU A 66 -11.36 22.14 -7.72
C GLU A 66 -9.87 22.15 -8.08
N TYR A 67 -9.05 21.35 -7.37
CA TYR A 67 -7.59 21.32 -7.56
C TYR A 67 -7.06 19.95 -8.00
N ASP A 68 -7.91 19.00 -8.41
CA ASP A 68 -7.54 17.60 -8.70
C ASP A 68 -6.59 17.02 -7.63
N SER A 69 -6.80 17.45 -6.38
CA SER A 69 -5.93 17.19 -5.25
C SER A 69 -6.75 16.46 -4.20
N GLN A 70 -6.29 15.29 -3.79
CA GLN A 70 -7.02 14.44 -2.86
C GLN A 70 -6.16 14.28 -1.60
N VAL A 71 -6.57 14.95 -0.51
CA VAL A 71 -6.07 14.59 0.81
C VAL A 71 -6.89 13.39 1.26
N THR A 72 -6.52 12.23 0.75
CA THR A 72 -7.41 11.07 0.73
C THR A 72 -7.74 10.58 2.14
N PHE A 73 -6.78 10.59 3.09
CA PHE A 73 -7.02 10.00 4.41
C PHE A 73 -6.02 10.45 5.48
N ALA A 74 -6.52 10.87 6.64
CA ALA A 74 -5.77 10.97 7.88
C ALA A 74 -6.52 10.17 8.96
N GLY A 75 -5.81 9.28 9.64
CA GLY A 75 -6.38 8.38 10.64
C GLY A 75 -5.52 8.37 11.88
N TYR A 76 -6.17 8.42 13.04
CA TYR A 76 -5.56 8.18 14.34
C TYR A 76 -6.33 7.07 15.05
N ARG A 77 -5.59 6.12 15.62
CA ARG A 77 -6.16 5.06 16.43
C ARG A 77 -5.36 4.91 17.70
N PHE A 78 -6.05 4.89 18.84
CA PHE A 78 -5.50 4.56 20.13
C PHE A 78 -6.14 3.26 20.62
N SER A 79 -5.35 2.34 21.18
CA SER A 79 -5.86 1.12 21.79
C SER A 79 -5.25 0.93 23.18
N GLU A 80 -6.11 0.59 24.14
CA GLU A 80 -5.68 0.22 25.48
C GLU A 80 -4.81 -1.03 25.46
N ARG A 81 -4.00 -1.23 26.50
CA ARG A 81 -3.04 -2.34 26.57
C ARG A 81 -3.70 -3.71 26.45
N ASP A 82 -4.87 -3.85 27.06
CA ASP A 82 -5.63 -5.10 27.13
C ASP A 82 -6.64 -5.21 25.97
N PHE A 83 -6.67 -4.24 25.05
CA PHE A 83 -7.43 -4.35 23.82
C PHE A 83 -6.75 -5.36 22.91
N MET A 84 -7.55 -6.30 22.40
CA MET A 84 -7.10 -7.33 21.46
C MET A 84 -8.08 -7.41 20.29
N SER A 85 -7.56 -7.45 19.08
CA SER A 85 -8.31 -7.78 17.87
C SER A 85 -8.47 -9.30 17.72
N MET A 86 -9.43 -9.75 16.92
CA MET A 86 -9.63 -11.19 16.69
C MET A 86 -8.38 -11.87 16.13
N SER A 87 -7.63 -11.18 15.25
CA SER A 87 -6.39 -11.69 14.69
C SER A 87 -5.30 -11.87 15.76
N GLU A 88 -5.16 -10.90 16.67
CA GLU A 88 -4.23 -11.00 17.80
C GLU A 88 -4.66 -12.10 18.79
N TYR A 89 -5.97 -12.25 19.04
CA TYR A 89 -6.49 -13.32 19.89
C TYR A 89 -6.18 -14.71 19.32
N LEU A 90 -6.40 -14.92 18.01
CA LEU A 90 -6.07 -16.17 17.36
C LEU A 90 -4.57 -16.46 17.36
N ASP A 91 -3.74 -15.43 17.13
CA ASP A 91 -2.28 -15.57 17.17
C ASP A 91 -1.78 -15.88 18.58
N THR A 92 -2.37 -15.27 19.62
CA THR A 92 -2.01 -15.55 21.02
C THR A 92 -2.47 -16.94 21.46
N ARG A 93 -3.64 -17.40 21.00
CA ARG A 93 -4.22 -18.69 21.40
C ARG A 93 -3.62 -19.88 20.67
N TYR A 94 -3.32 -19.74 19.38
CA TYR A 94 -2.92 -20.85 18.51
C TYR A 94 -1.53 -20.67 17.87
N GLY A 95 -0.98 -19.46 17.91
CA GLY A 95 0.35 -19.15 17.41
C GLY A 95 1.43 -19.35 18.48
N SER A 96 2.68 -19.15 18.06
CA SER A 96 3.88 -19.26 18.90
C SER A 96 4.41 -17.90 19.37
N GLY A 97 3.62 -16.83 19.19
CA GLY A 97 4.09 -15.45 19.24
C GLY A 97 3.67 -14.70 20.50
N THR A 98 4.53 -13.80 20.96
CA THR A 98 4.16 -12.71 21.86
C THR A 98 3.25 -11.75 21.09
N SER A 99 1.99 -11.61 21.52
CA SER A 99 1.05 -10.64 20.93
C SER A 99 1.63 -9.23 21.01
N HIS A 100 1.85 -8.59 19.86
CA HIS A 100 2.15 -7.16 19.81
C HIS A 100 0.89 -6.41 20.20
N SER A 101 0.91 -5.68 21.30
CA SER A 101 -0.23 -4.86 21.73
C SER A 101 -0.07 -3.46 21.13
N PRO A 102 -0.77 -3.11 20.04
CA PRO A 102 -0.63 -1.81 19.41
C PRO A 102 -1.17 -0.73 20.34
N LYS A 103 -0.42 0.36 20.52
CA LYS A 103 -0.83 1.47 21.37
C LYS A 103 -1.44 2.58 20.53
N GLU A 104 -0.63 3.22 19.69
CA GLU A 104 -1.07 4.31 18.82
C GLU A 104 -0.76 3.99 17.37
N LYS A 105 -1.63 4.41 16.47
CA LYS A 105 -1.40 4.34 15.03
C LYS A 105 -1.86 5.62 14.36
N TYR A 106 -0.92 6.26 13.68
CA TYR A 106 -1.14 7.44 12.85
C TYR A 106 -0.95 7.03 11.40
N THR A 107 -1.89 7.36 10.54
CA THR A 107 -1.81 7.08 9.10
C THR A 107 -2.20 8.31 8.32
N VAL A 108 -1.36 8.74 7.39
CA VAL A 108 -1.61 9.88 6.52
C VAL A 108 -1.33 9.46 5.09
N SER A 109 -2.30 9.69 4.20
CA SER A 109 -2.20 9.44 2.77
C SER A 109 -2.59 10.71 2.02
N PHE A 110 -1.66 11.20 1.20
CA PHE A 110 -1.79 12.42 0.43
C PHE A 110 -1.52 12.14 -1.04
N ASN A 111 -2.42 12.58 -1.90
CA ASN A 111 -2.28 12.48 -3.34
C ASN A 111 -2.58 13.85 -3.98
N LYS A 112 -1.62 14.42 -4.70
CA LYS A 112 -1.80 15.69 -5.39
C LYS A 112 -1.28 15.61 -6.81
N ARG A 113 -2.16 15.98 -7.75
CA ARG A 113 -1.79 16.17 -9.14
C ARG A 113 -1.61 17.66 -9.44
N PHE A 114 -0.39 18.06 -9.77
CA PHE A 114 -0.05 19.39 -10.25
C PHE A 114 -0.18 19.43 -11.77
N ARG A 115 -1.33 19.89 -12.27
CA ARG A 115 -1.65 19.93 -13.70
C ARG A 115 -0.72 20.83 -14.50
N ASP A 116 -0.40 22.00 -13.96
CA ASP A 116 0.43 23.01 -14.64
C ASP A 116 1.83 22.49 -15.02
N VAL A 117 2.35 21.55 -14.24
CA VAL A 117 3.66 20.93 -14.47
C VAL A 117 3.58 19.45 -14.87
N GLY A 118 2.38 18.87 -14.93
CA GLY A 118 2.17 17.44 -15.24
C GLY A 118 2.74 16.48 -14.19
N LEU A 119 2.91 16.93 -12.94
CA LEU A 119 3.50 16.15 -11.84
C LEU A 119 2.40 15.56 -10.96
N SER A 120 2.53 14.30 -10.58
CA SER A 120 1.71 13.64 -9.55
C SER A 120 2.59 13.29 -8.37
N ALA A 121 2.15 13.66 -7.17
CA ALA A 121 2.84 13.38 -5.92
C ALA A 121 1.94 12.54 -5.03
N TYR A 122 2.49 11.46 -4.48
CA TYR A 122 1.82 10.54 -3.59
C TYR A 122 2.69 10.31 -2.36
N LEU A 123 2.15 10.58 -1.17
CA LEU A 123 2.84 10.41 0.10
C LEU A 123 1.98 9.53 0.98
N ASN A 124 2.59 8.49 1.56
CA ASN A 124 2.01 7.75 2.68
C ASN A 124 2.96 7.80 3.84
N TYR A 125 2.38 7.98 5.01
CA TYR A 125 3.06 7.94 6.29
C TYR A 125 2.22 7.11 7.25
N SER A 126 2.87 6.20 7.96
CA SER A 126 2.27 5.39 9.01
C SER A 126 3.24 5.28 10.16
N HIS A 127 2.86 5.76 11.33
CA HIS A 127 3.59 5.58 12.58
C HIS A 127 2.75 4.71 13.50
N GLN A 128 3.35 3.65 14.05
CA GLN A 128 2.67 2.74 14.94
C GLN A 128 3.55 2.43 16.15
N THR A 129 3.01 2.69 17.34
CA THR A 129 3.66 2.39 18.61
C THR A 129 3.03 1.16 19.25
N TYR A 130 3.77 0.51 20.14
CA TYR A 130 3.33 -0.68 20.85
C TYR A 130 3.57 -0.56 22.35
N TRP A 131 2.78 -1.27 23.16
CA TRP A 131 2.98 -1.31 24.61
C TRP A 131 4.19 -2.16 25.03
N ASN A 132 4.57 -3.13 24.20
CA ASN A 132 5.53 -4.18 24.53
C ASN A 132 6.62 -4.39 23.47
N SER A 133 6.75 -3.47 22.51
CA SER A 133 7.73 -3.57 21.42
C SER A 133 8.13 -2.20 20.90
N ALA A 134 9.24 -2.16 20.15
CA ALA A 134 9.71 -0.93 19.53
C ALA A 134 8.71 -0.42 18.49
N ASP A 135 8.73 0.90 18.30
CA ASP A 135 7.87 1.58 17.34
C ASP A 135 8.21 1.19 15.90
N ASN A 136 7.23 1.36 15.01
CA ASN A 136 7.36 1.06 13.60
C ASN A 136 6.90 2.27 12.77
N ASP A 137 7.84 2.78 11.98
CA ASP A 137 7.62 3.89 11.06
C ASP A 137 7.67 3.43 9.61
N ARG A 138 6.72 3.88 8.81
CA ARG A 138 6.74 3.68 7.36
C ARG A 138 6.41 4.98 6.67
N VAL A 139 7.29 5.40 5.77
CA VAL A 139 7.05 6.53 4.88
C VAL A 139 7.38 6.12 3.45
N SER A 140 6.51 6.49 2.52
CA SER A 140 6.71 6.29 1.08
C SER A 140 6.31 7.56 0.36
N LEU A 141 7.22 8.12 -0.44
CA LEU A 141 6.97 9.27 -1.30
C LEU A 141 7.19 8.85 -2.74
N SER A 142 6.17 8.95 -3.58
CA SER A 142 6.22 8.70 -5.01
C SER A 142 5.91 9.99 -5.77
N LEU A 143 6.81 10.38 -6.66
CA LEU A 143 6.65 11.47 -7.60
C LEU A 143 6.66 10.89 -9.01
N SER A 144 5.73 11.28 -9.85
CA SER A 144 5.72 10.87 -11.26
C SER A 144 5.34 12.03 -12.16
N ARG A 145 6.00 12.14 -13.31
CA ARG A 145 5.81 13.23 -14.25
C ARG A 145 5.86 12.69 -15.68
N TYR A 146 4.94 13.16 -16.51
CA TYR A 146 5.07 13.03 -17.95
C TYR A 146 5.86 14.22 -18.49
N VAL A 147 6.92 13.94 -19.22
CA VAL A 147 7.82 14.92 -19.80
C VAL A 147 7.74 14.79 -21.32
N GLU A 148 7.63 15.94 -21.98
CA GLU A 148 7.74 16.07 -23.42
C GLU A 148 9.11 16.70 -23.72
N LEU A 149 10.00 15.95 -24.37
CA LEU A 149 11.36 16.39 -24.69
C LEU A 149 11.59 16.24 -26.20
N GLY A 150 11.36 17.33 -26.93
CA GLY A 150 11.60 17.41 -28.38
C GLY A 150 10.80 16.35 -29.17
N PRO A 151 11.46 15.43 -29.90
CA PRO A 151 10.77 14.38 -30.68
C PRO A 151 10.14 13.29 -29.79
N PHE A 152 10.50 13.23 -28.51
CA PHE A 152 10.05 12.21 -27.57
C PHE A 152 8.85 12.72 -26.77
N LYS A 153 7.65 12.31 -27.20
CA LYS A 153 6.38 12.57 -26.51
C LYS A 153 6.06 11.44 -25.54
N ASN A 154 5.41 11.76 -24.43
CA ASN A 154 4.94 10.80 -23.42
C ASN A 154 6.05 10.03 -22.67
N MET A 155 7.19 10.67 -22.38
CA MET A 155 8.19 10.07 -21.49
C MET A 155 7.70 10.13 -20.05
N SER A 156 7.61 9.00 -19.35
CA SER A 156 7.23 8.98 -17.94
C SER A 156 8.48 8.85 -17.06
N VAL A 157 8.66 9.79 -16.15
CA VAL A 157 9.68 9.74 -15.10
C VAL A 157 8.99 9.52 -13.78
N SER A 158 9.43 8.55 -12.99
CA SER A 158 8.96 8.37 -11.63
C SER A 158 10.11 8.17 -10.65
N LEU A 159 9.94 8.69 -9.45
CA LEU A 159 10.83 8.56 -8.32
C LEU A 159 9.98 8.08 -7.15
N THR A 160 10.38 7.00 -6.49
CA THR A 160 9.76 6.54 -5.25
C THR A 160 10.83 6.37 -4.20
N ALA A 161 10.76 7.15 -3.13
CA ALA A 161 11.60 6.96 -1.95
C ALA A 161 10.77 6.34 -0.83
N TYR A 162 11.36 5.46 -0.05
CA TYR A 162 10.70 4.87 1.09
C TYR A 162 11.69 4.66 2.25
N ARG A 163 11.11 4.66 3.45
CA ARG A 163 11.78 4.24 4.69
C ARG A 163 10.80 3.39 5.47
N SER A 164 11.26 2.22 5.90
CA SER A 164 10.55 1.32 6.80
C SER A 164 11.44 1.05 8.00
N GLU A 165 10.90 1.21 9.19
CA GLU A 165 11.59 0.92 10.44
C GLU A 165 10.79 -0.13 11.19
N TYR A 166 11.43 -1.26 11.50
CA TYR A 166 10.83 -2.37 12.21
C TYR A 166 11.83 -2.90 13.24
N TYR A 167 11.47 -2.90 14.53
CA TYR A 167 12.39 -3.25 15.62
C TYR A 167 13.74 -2.53 15.56
N SER A 168 13.71 -1.21 15.34
CA SER A 168 14.92 -0.38 15.20
C SER A 168 15.82 -0.72 14.00
N LEU A 169 15.43 -1.70 13.17
CA LEU A 169 16.04 -1.96 11.88
C LEU A 169 15.39 -1.07 10.85
N LYS A 170 16.17 -0.10 10.38
CA LYS A 170 15.75 0.80 9.32
C LYS A 170 16.11 0.19 7.96
N ASP A 171 15.19 0.24 7.02
CA ASP A 171 15.41 -0.05 5.61
C ASP A 171 14.96 1.16 4.81
N ASP A 172 15.93 1.76 4.10
CA ASP A 172 15.71 2.93 3.27
C ASP A 172 16.06 2.56 1.84
N GLY A 173 15.22 2.99 0.91
CA GLY A 173 15.44 2.79 -0.50
C GLY A 173 14.83 3.89 -1.35
N ALA A 174 15.36 4.03 -2.55
CA ALA A 174 14.82 4.87 -3.58
C ALA A 174 14.81 4.11 -4.91
N TYR A 175 13.76 4.33 -5.69
CA TYR A 175 13.57 3.78 -7.01
C TYR A 175 13.33 4.92 -7.98
N ILE A 176 14.15 5.00 -9.02
CA ILE A 176 13.94 5.93 -10.13
C ILE A 176 13.62 5.09 -11.35
N SER A 177 12.58 5.49 -12.10
CA SER A 177 12.30 4.91 -13.41
C SER A 177 12.05 5.97 -14.45
N VAL A 178 12.55 5.70 -15.66
CA VAL A 178 12.30 6.48 -16.86
C VAL A 178 11.79 5.51 -17.90
N SER A 179 10.63 5.80 -18.49
CA SER A 179 10.07 5.02 -19.59
C SER A 179 9.82 5.94 -20.78
N LEU A 180 10.33 5.52 -21.93
CA LEU A 180 10.27 6.24 -23.18
C LEU A 180 9.58 5.35 -24.23
N PRO A 181 8.37 5.70 -24.70
CA PRO A 181 7.80 5.04 -25.86
C PRO A 181 8.60 5.41 -27.11
N ILE A 182 9.03 4.40 -27.87
CA ILE A 182 9.81 4.58 -29.11
C ILE A 182 8.93 4.07 -30.26
N GLY A 183 8.17 4.97 -30.88
CA GLY A 183 7.27 4.64 -31.98
C GLY A 183 6.03 3.82 -31.55
N ASN A 184 5.41 3.16 -32.52
CA ASN A 184 4.12 2.47 -32.32
C ASN A 184 4.33 1.10 -31.68
N GLY A 185 3.96 0.97 -30.41
CA GLY A 185 3.93 -0.32 -29.70
C GLY A 185 5.26 -0.78 -29.10
N THR A 186 6.30 0.06 -29.08
CA THR A 186 7.56 -0.26 -28.36
C THR A 186 7.92 0.79 -27.33
N SER A 187 8.57 0.38 -26.25
CA SER A 187 9.02 1.28 -25.19
C SER A 187 10.33 0.80 -24.57
N LEU A 188 11.24 1.74 -24.35
CA LEU A 188 12.48 1.53 -23.61
C LEU A 188 12.32 2.09 -22.21
N SER A 189 12.69 1.32 -21.20
CA SER A 189 12.63 1.74 -19.80
C SER A 189 13.96 1.50 -19.10
N TYR A 190 14.32 2.42 -18.23
CA TYR A 190 15.45 2.33 -17.34
C TYR A 190 14.95 2.49 -15.91
N GLY A 191 15.35 1.57 -15.03
CA GLY A 191 15.04 1.62 -13.61
C GLY A 191 16.32 1.49 -12.79
N ALA A 192 16.44 2.30 -11.75
CA ALA A 192 17.51 2.20 -10.76
C ALA A 192 16.89 2.08 -9.37
N THR A 193 17.24 1.04 -8.62
CA THR A 193 16.87 0.88 -7.22
C THR A 193 18.14 1.01 -6.38
N ILE A 194 18.13 1.93 -5.44
CA ILE A 194 19.22 2.22 -4.52
C ILE A 194 18.70 1.94 -3.12
N ASN A 195 19.29 0.97 -2.46
CA ASN A 195 18.97 0.58 -1.09
C ASN A 195 20.24 0.65 -0.26
N ARG A 196 20.13 0.53 1.07
CA ARG A 196 21.31 0.57 1.96
C ARG A 196 22.40 -0.44 1.62
N THR A 197 22.03 -1.59 1.08
CA THR A 197 22.95 -2.72 0.85
C THR A 197 23.24 -2.94 -0.62
N ASP A 198 22.28 -2.67 -1.51
CA ASP A 198 22.36 -3.06 -2.91
C ASP A 198 21.92 -1.90 -3.83
N ASN A 199 22.63 -1.78 -4.95
CA ASN A 199 22.25 -0.92 -6.05
C ASN A 199 21.96 -1.79 -7.26
N THR A 200 20.77 -1.64 -7.83
CA THR A 200 20.34 -2.40 -9.02
C THR A 200 19.97 -1.44 -10.13
N HIS A 201 20.54 -1.65 -11.30
CA HIS A 201 20.19 -0.91 -12.52
C HIS A 201 19.61 -1.91 -13.51
N ARG A 202 18.49 -1.57 -14.13
CA ARG A 202 17.80 -2.42 -15.10
C ARG A 202 17.39 -1.61 -16.31
N VAL A 203 17.78 -2.06 -17.49
CA VAL A 203 17.30 -1.58 -18.78
C VAL A 203 16.33 -2.62 -19.32
N SER A 204 15.14 -2.21 -19.72
CA SER A 204 14.14 -3.11 -20.31
C SER A 204 13.57 -2.52 -21.58
N TYR A 205 13.58 -3.30 -22.65
CA TYR A 205 12.94 -3.01 -23.92
C TYR A 205 11.68 -3.86 -24.05
N TYR A 206 10.56 -3.20 -24.28
CA TYR A 206 9.27 -3.83 -24.53
C TYR A 206 8.86 -3.55 -25.97
N GLY A 207 8.35 -4.56 -26.67
CA GLY A 207 7.82 -4.43 -28.01
C GLY A 207 6.57 -5.25 -28.20
N ARG A 208 5.60 -4.68 -28.90
CA ARG A 208 4.39 -5.35 -29.35
C ARG A 208 4.54 -5.69 -30.84
N VAL A 209 4.43 -6.97 -31.16
CA VAL A 209 4.52 -7.48 -32.54
C VAL A 209 3.16 -7.38 -33.24
N ASP A 210 2.09 -7.74 -32.53
CA ASP A 210 0.70 -7.61 -32.96
C ASP A 210 -0.22 -7.45 -31.75
N GLU A 211 -1.54 -7.35 -31.95
CA GLU A 211 -2.53 -7.19 -30.88
C GLU A 211 -2.50 -8.28 -29.81
N HIS A 212 -1.97 -9.47 -30.14
CA HIS A 212 -1.95 -10.66 -29.30
C HIS A 212 -0.54 -11.11 -28.89
N ASN A 213 0.52 -10.50 -29.44
CA ASN A 213 1.91 -10.86 -29.21
C ASN A 213 2.74 -9.66 -28.73
N SER A 214 3.30 -9.79 -27.54
CA SER A 214 4.32 -8.87 -27.03
C SER A 214 5.53 -9.61 -26.49
N PHE A 215 6.68 -8.94 -26.48
CA PHE A 215 7.91 -9.41 -25.89
C PHE A 215 8.52 -8.31 -25.02
N GLN A 216 9.22 -8.74 -23.97
CA GLN A 216 10.03 -7.85 -23.16
C GLN A 216 11.40 -8.50 -22.99
N VAL A 217 12.45 -7.72 -23.22
CA VAL A 217 13.83 -8.10 -22.97
C VAL A 217 14.38 -7.12 -21.95
N SER A 218 14.96 -7.63 -20.85
CA SER A 218 15.59 -6.77 -19.86
C SER A 218 16.96 -7.29 -19.47
N SER A 219 17.89 -6.37 -19.26
CA SER A 219 19.21 -6.62 -18.71
C SER A 219 19.40 -5.77 -17.46
N GLY A 220 20.14 -6.26 -16.49
CA GLY A 220 20.39 -5.52 -15.25
C GLY A 220 21.70 -5.89 -14.58
N LEU A 221 22.19 -4.95 -13.78
CA LEU A 221 23.41 -5.08 -12.98
C LEU A 221 23.04 -4.81 -11.52
N SER A 222 23.48 -5.69 -10.64
CA SER A 222 23.29 -5.56 -9.19
C SER A 222 24.65 -5.49 -8.52
N ARG A 223 24.85 -4.53 -7.62
CA ARG A 223 26.08 -4.39 -6.82
C ARG A 223 25.71 -4.39 -5.34
N SER A 224 26.24 -5.37 -4.61
CA SER A 224 26.06 -5.50 -3.16
C SER A 224 27.24 -4.96 -2.36
N GLY A 225 26.96 -4.28 -1.24
CA GLY A 225 27.92 -3.56 -0.41
C GLY A 225 28.68 -4.41 0.63
N ARG A 226 28.32 -5.67 0.88
CA ARG A 226 29.07 -6.54 1.82
C ARG A 226 30.13 -7.37 1.11
N ARG A 227 31.34 -6.80 0.94
CA ARG A 227 32.65 -7.49 0.75
C ARG A 227 32.74 -8.71 -0.20
N ARG A 228 31.78 -8.94 -1.10
CA ARG A 228 31.83 -9.92 -2.19
C ARG A 228 31.20 -9.31 -3.43
N THR A 229 32.05 -8.84 -4.33
CA THR A 229 31.67 -8.35 -5.64
C THR A 229 31.16 -9.54 -6.47
N ALA A 230 29.86 -9.80 -6.44
CA ALA A 230 29.21 -10.68 -7.39
C ALA A 230 28.42 -9.81 -8.37
N THR A 231 29.05 -9.44 -9.48
CA THR A 231 28.33 -8.89 -10.63
C THR A 231 27.60 -10.07 -11.27
N THR A 232 26.32 -10.28 -10.95
CA THR A 232 25.50 -11.25 -11.69
C THR A 232 24.94 -10.55 -12.93
N PRO A 233 25.33 -10.95 -14.15
CA PRO A 233 24.70 -10.43 -15.36
C PRO A 233 23.21 -10.78 -15.34
N GLY A 234 22.35 -9.78 -15.49
CA GLY A 234 20.90 -9.99 -15.59
C GLY A 234 20.57 -10.91 -16.77
N ARG A 235 19.86 -12.01 -16.50
CA ARG A 235 19.35 -12.90 -17.55
C ARG A 235 18.37 -12.13 -18.44
N ALA A 236 18.62 -12.12 -19.75
CA ALA A 236 17.63 -11.73 -20.73
C ALA A 236 16.50 -12.77 -20.73
N ILE A 237 15.38 -12.43 -20.09
CA ILE A 237 14.20 -13.29 -20.07
C ILE A 237 13.26 -12.81 -21.17
N ALA A 238 13.26 -13.48 -22.32
CA ALA A 238 12.23 -13.30 -23.33
C ALA A 238 10.98 -14.08 -22.91
N ARG A 239 10.01 -13.41 -22.28
CA ARG A 239 8.68 -13.99 -22.02
C ARG A 239 7.77 -13.65 -23.18
N ARG A 240 7.43 -14.65 -23.99
CA ARG A 240 6.34 -14.56 -24.95
C ARG A 240 5.04 -14.78 -24.20
N TYR A 241 4.24 -13.73 -24.03
CA TYR A 241 2.91 -13.87 -23.47
C TYR A 241 1.96 -14.24 -24.63
N ARG A 242 1.42 -15.46 -24.61
CA ARG A 242 0.26 -15.82 -25.45
C ARG A 242 -0.98 -15.69 -24.58
N PRO A 243 -1.97 -14.85 -24.92
CA PRO A 243 -3.24 -14.88 -24.22
C PRO A 243 -3.87 -16.27 -24.43
N THR A 244 -4.34 -16.86 -23.34
CA THR A 244 -5.12 -18.11 -23.36
C THR A 244 -6.35 -17.89 -24.26
N PRO A 245 -6.66 -18.78 -25.22
CA PRO A 245 -7.88 -18.62 -26.01
C PRO A 245 -9.09 -18.60 -25.07
N ALA A 246 -9.98 -17.62 -25.27
CA ALA A 246 -11.22 -17.52 -24.54
C ALA A 246 -12.03 -18.80 -24.76
N ILE A 247 -12.29 -19.53 -23.68
CA ILE A 247 -13.25 -20.63 -23.68
C ILE A 247 -14.61 -19.99 -23.95
N SER A 248 -15.19 -20.25 -25.13
CA SER A 248 -16.56 -19.85 -25.42
C SER A 248 -17.48 -20.48 -24.36
N PRO A 249 -18.36 -19.70 -23.71
CA PRO A 249 -19.28 -20.28 -22.75
C PRO A 249 -20.20 -21.28 -23.47
N ALA A 250 -20.17 -22.53 -23.01
CA ALA A 250 -21.08 -23.56 -23.46
C ALA A 250 -22.52 -23.11 -23.19
N VAL A 251 -23.36 -23.17 -24.22
CA VAL A 251 -24.80 -22.93 -24.15
C VAL A 251 -25.41 -24.02 -23.27
N ILE A 252 -25.88 -23.66 -22.08
CA ILE A 252 -26.66 -24.55 -21.22
C ILE A 252 -28.11 -24.53 -21.72
N PRO A 253 -28.70 -25.67 -22.14
CA PRO A 253 -30.10 -25.70 -22.53
C PRO A 253 -30.99 -25.59 -21.29
N ARG A 254 -31.91 -24.62 -21.29
CA ARG A 254 -33.03 -24.54 -20.35
C ARG A 254 -34.02 -25.65 -20.69
N TRP A 255 -34.32 -26.51 -19.72
CA TRP A 255 -35.46 -27.43 -19.80
C TRP A 255 -36.69 -26.80 -19.13
N ALA A 256 -37.83 -27.05 -19.74
CA ALA A 256 -39.18 -26.82 -19.22
C ALA A 256 -39.54 -27.87 -18.16
#